data_AF-A0A1Q6XAW0-F1
#
_entry.id   AF-A0A1Q6XAW0-F1
#
_cell.length_a   1.000
_cell.length_b   1.000
_cell.length_c   1.000
_cell.angle_alpha   90.00
_cell.angle_beta   90.00
_cell.angle_gamma   90.00
#
_symmetry.space_group_name_H-M   'P 1'
#
loop_
_entity.id
_entity.type
_entity.pdbx_description
1 polymer ?
#
loop_
_entity_poly.entity_id
_entity_poly.type
_entity_poly.pdbx_seq_one_letter_code
_entity_poly.pdbx_strand_id
1 'polypeptide(L)'
;MGSLQNELAQTIAKQVGATTSASGRPERRIKPEAHDTYLLGRYYWFAGEYDKSRPYFEKAIDLQPDYAAAWSGLADSYIASAVSGRSRPEAVMPQGEAAAQKALELDASLAEAHNSVAAAYFFDRWDWVDAERESARAVELNPGFAEAHRLRSYVLGSLNHMDEALQAPTGRVGPSFTPAGSTLR
;
A
#
# COMPACT_ATOMS: atom_id res chain seq x y z
N MET A 1 -34.65 8.16 -31.51
CA MET A 1 -33.62 8.79 -30.64
C MET A 1 -32.87 7.77 -29.75
N GLY A 2 -32.69 6.51 -30.17
CA GLY A 2 -32.00 5.48 -29.36
C GLY A 2 -30.76 4.85 -30.00
N SER A 3 -30.39 5.22 -31.23
CA SER A 3 -29.26 4.61 -31.94
C SER A 3 -27.90 5.17 -31.50
N LEU A 4 -27.82 6.48 -31.24
CA LEU A 4 -26.56 7.14 -30.90
C LEU A 4 -26.03 6.76 -29.51
N GLN A 5 -26.92 6.55 -28.54
CA GLN A 5 -26.54 6.08 -27.19
C GLN A 5 -26.06 4.62 -27.22
N ASN A 6 -26.66 3.77 -28.05
CA ASN A 6 -26.23 2.38 -28.21
C ASN A 6 -24.89 2.27 -28.95
N GLU A 7 -24.65 3.09 -29.97
CA GLU A 7 -23.35 3.12 -30.66
C GLU A 7 -22.24 3.64 -29.75
N LEU A 8 -22.52 4.67 -28.94
CA LEU A 8 -21.57 5.17 -27.97
C LEU A 8 -21.25 4.12 -26.88
N ALA A 9 -22.28 3.45 -26.35
CA ALA A 9 -22.10 2.40 -25.36
C ALA A 9 -21.29 1.21 -25.92
N GLN A 10 -21.54 0.80 -27.17
CA GLN A 10 -20.78 -0.26 -27.82
C GLN A 10 -19.34 0.15 -28.14
N THR A 11 -19.12 1.41 -28.51
CA THR A 11 -17.77 1.93 -28.78
C THR A 11 -16.94 1.99 -27.50
N ILE A 12 -17.52 2.49 -26.41
CA ILE A 12 -16.88 2.49 -25.09
C ILE A 12 -16.59 1.04 -24.66
N ALA A 13 -17.55 0.13 -24.79
CA ALA A 13 -17.35 -1.29 -24.44
C ALA A 13 -16.23 -1.95 -25.29
N LYS A 14 -16.13 -1.62 -26.58
CA LYS A 14 -15.05 -2.11 -27.45
C LYS A 14 -13.69 -1.55 -27.05
N GLN A 15 -13.60 -0.26 -26.76
CA GLN A 15 -12.35 0.38 -26.35
C GLN A 15 -11.87 -0.13 -24.98
N VAL A 16 -12.80 -0.30 -24.04
CA VAL A 16 -12.51 -0.87 -22.72
C VAL A 16 -12.10 -2.36 -22.83
N GLY A 17 -12.80 -3.14 -23.66
CA GLY A 17 -12.47 -4.55 -23.93
C GLY A 17 -11.13 -4.76 -24.64
N ALA A 18 -10.76 -3.85 -25.56
CA ALA A 18 -9.49 -3.90 -26.29
C ALA A 18 -8.29 -3.51 -25.40
N THR A 19 -8.50 -2.68 -24.38
CA THR A 19 -7.44 -2.25 -23.46
C THR A 19 -7.24 -3.24 -22.30
N THR A 20 -8.27 -4.03 -21.97
CA THR A 20 -8.24 -5.04 -20.88
C THR A 20 -7.70 -6.40 -21.32
N SER A 21 -7.69 -6.72 -22.62
CA SER A 21 -7.21 -8.00 -23.15
C SER A 21 -5.67 -8.13 -23.27
N ALA A 22 -4.89 -7.15 -22.82
CA ALA A 22 -3.44 -7.14 -22.98
C ALA A 22 -2.68 -8.07 -22.00
N SER A 23 -3.35 -8.61 -20.97
CA SER A 23 -2.75 -9.63 -20.11
C SER A 23 -3.43 -10.97 -20.43
N GLY A 24 -2.72 -11.91 -21.06
CA GLY A 24 -3.19 -13.27 -21.33
C GLY A 24 -3.43 -14.13 -20.09
N ARG A 25 -3.79 -13.52 -18.95
CA ARG A 25 -4.19 -14.22 -17.74
C ARG A 25 -5.68 -14.57 -17.87
N PRO A 26 -6.09 -15.79 -17.50
CA PRO A 26 -7.51 -16.11 -17.40
C PRO A 26 -8.16 -15.10 -16.46
N GLU A 27 -9.28 -14.49 -16.87
CA GLU A 27 -10.10 -13.65 -16.00
C GLU A 27 -10.46 -14.48 -14.76
N ARG A 28 -9.81 -14.20 -13.62
CA ARG A 28 -10.07 -14.92 -12.39
C ARG A 28 -11.45 -14.52 -11.90
N ARG A 29 -12.39 -15.45 -11.98
CA ARG A 29 -13.74 -15.24 -11.46
C ARG A 29 -13.67 -15.15 -9.94
N ILE A 30 -13.94 -13.96 -9.40
CA ILE A 30 -14.05 -13.74 -7.97
C ILE A 30 -15.40 -14.28 -7.48
N LYS A 31 -15.39 -15.07 -6.40
CA LYS A 31 -16.61 -15.56 -5.74
C LYS A 31 -17.35 -14.36 -5.12
N PRO A 32 -18.66 -14.19 -5.38
CA PRO A 32 -19.43 -13.08 -4.80
C PRO A 32 -19.28 -12.98 -3.28
N GLU A 33 -19.30 -14.10 -2.57
CA GLU A 33 -19.20 -14.15 -1.11
C GLU A 33 -17.82 -13.70 -0.61
N ALA A 34 -16.75 -14.02 -1.36
CA ALA A 34 -15.40 -13.55 -1.06
C ALA A 34 -15.29 -12.03 -1.31
N HIS A 35 -15.91 -11.54 -2.39
CA HIS A 35 -15.96 -10.12 -2.71
C HIS A 35 -16.72 -9.30 -1.67
N ASP A 36 -17.91 -9.75 -1.28
CA ASP A 36 -18.73 -9.08 -0.26
C ASP A 36 -17.99 -9.00 1.09
N THR A 37 -17.33 -10.09 1.47
CA THR A 37 -16.51 -10.13 2.69
C THR A 37 -15.30 -9.18 2.57
N TYR A 38 -14.62 -9.16 1.43
CA TYR A 38 -13.53 -8.22 1.17
C TYR A 38 -14.00 -6.76 1.27
N LEU A 39 -15.17 -6.42 0.73
CA LEU A 39 -15.73 -5.07 0.81
C LEU A 39 -16.05 -4.65 2.26
N LEU A 40 -16.52 -5.57 3.10
CA LEU A 40 -16.67 -5.31 4.54
C LEU A 40 -15.31 -5.04 5.22
N GLY A 41 -14.27 -5.79 4.85
CA GLY A 41 -12.90 -5.52 5.29
C GLY A 41 -12.45 -4.10 4.91
N ARG A 42 -12.65 -3.70 3.64
CA ARG A 42 -12.33 -2.34 3.17
C ARG A 42 -13.11 -1.27 3.90
N TYR A 43 -14.40 -1.49 4.17
CA TYR A 43 -15.22 -0.56 4.94
C TYR A 43 -14.62 -0.27 6.32
N TYR A 44 -14.30 -1.31 7.10
CA TYR A 44 -13.70 -1.12 8.42
C TYR A 44 -12.29 -0.52 8.34
N TRP A 45 -11.51 -0.88 7.31
CA TRP A 45 -10.18 -0.32 7.13
C TRP A 45 -10.24 1.19 6.86
N PHE A 46 -11.15 1.65 6.00
CA PHE A 46 -11.37 3.08 5.75
C PHE A 46 -11.92 3.83 6.96
N ALA A 47 -12.67 3.15 7.84
CA ALA A 47 -13.09 3.69 9.12
C ALA A 47 -11.94 3.75 10.17
N GLY A 48 -10.74 3.25 9.85
CA GLY A 48 -9.61 3.19 10.78
C GLY A 48 -9.73 2.08 11.83
N GLU A 49 -10.66 1.14 11.64
CA GLU A 49 -10.95 0.02 12.54
C GLU A 49 -10.20 -1.24 12.11
N TYR A 50 -8.87 -1.18 12.09
CA TYR A 50 -8.00 -2.22 11.49
C TYR A 50 -8.13 -3.61 12.14
N ASP A 51 -8.42 -3.66 13.44
CA ASP A 51 -8.62 -4.94 14.14
C ASP A 51 -9.96 -5.59 13.74
N LYS A 52 -10.94 -4.78 13.32
CA LYS A 52 -12.20 -5.29 12.76
C LYS A 52 -12.07 -5.64 11.29
N SER A 53 -11.25 -4.93 10.50
CA SER A 53 -11.09 -5.22 9.07
C SER A 53 -10.39 -6.55 8.81
N ARG A 54 -9.37 -6.86 9.62
CA ARG A 54 -8.53 -8.07 9.49
C ARG A 54 -9.32 -9.38 9.34
N PRO A 55 -10.25 -9.75 10.24
CA PRO A 55 -10.99 -11.02 10.12
C PRO A 55 -11.86 -11.11 8.86
N TYR A 56 -12.28 -9.99 8.27
CA TYR A 56 -12.99 -10.01 6.99
C TYR A 56 -12.05 -10.29 5.82
N PHE A 57 -10.84 -9.73 5.83
CA PHE A 57 -9.84 -10.08 4.80
C PHE A 57 -9.42 -11.54 4.92
N GLU A 58 -9.18 -12.04 6.13
CA GLU A 58 -8.88 -13.46 6.38
C GLU A 58 -10.02 -14.35 5.87
N LYS A 59 -11.27 -14.03 6.18
CA LYS A 59 -12.41 -14.79 5.68
C LYS A 59 -12.56 -14.72 4.14
N ALA A 60 -12.26 -13.58 3.53
CA ALA A 60 -12.26 -13.47 2.06
C ALA A 60 -11.19 -14.37 1.43
N ILE A 61 -10.02 -14.48 2.07
CA ILE A 61 -8.93 -15.39 1.68
C ILE A 61 -9.35 -16.85 1.90
N ASP A 62 -10.01 -17.20 3.01
CA ASP A 62 -10.50 -18.56 3.25
C ASP A 62 -11.52 -18.99 2.18
N LEU A 63 -12.41 -18.07 1.79
CA LEU A 63 -13.39 -18.30 0.71
C LEU A 63 -12.70 -18.41 -0.65
N GLN A 64 -11.65 -17.63 -0.89
CA GLN A 64 -10.90 -17.63 -2.14
C GLN A 64 -9.41 -17.29 -1.92
N PRO A 65 -8.54 -18.31 -1.78
CA PRO A 65 -7.13 -18.10 -1.45
C PRO A 65 -6.30 -17.36 -2.50
N ASP A 66 -6.75 -17.33 -3.76
CA ASP A 66 -6.08 -16.64 -4.86
C ASP A 66 -6.61 -15.20 -5.08
N TYR A 67 -7.39 -14.67 -4.14
CA TYR A 67 -7.94 -13.32 -4.22
C TYR A 67 -6.93 -12.26 -3.78
N ALA A 68 -6.09 -11.81 -4.72
CA ALA A 68 -4.99 -10.87 -4.48
C ALA A 68 -5.37 -9.61 -3.68
N ALA A 69 -6.51 -8.99 -3.98
CA ALA A 69 -6.96 -7.78 -3.27
C ALA A 69 -7.25 -8.02 -1.78
N ALA A 70 -7.72 -9.22 -1.41
CA ALA A 70 -7.92 -9.57 -0.01
C ALA A 70 -6.60 -9.71 0.74
N TRP A 71 -5.56 -10.25 0.09
CA TRP A 71 -4.20 -10.27 0.64
C TRP A 71 -3.62 -8.86 0.82
N SER A 72 -3.82 -7.95 -0.13
CA SER A 72 -3.43 -6.54 0.04
C SER A 72 -4.16 -5.89 1.23
N GLY A 73 -5.47 -6.09 1.35
CA GLY A 73 -6.24 -5.57 2.50
C GLY A 73 -5.78 -6.13 3.84
N LEU A 74 -5.40 -7.40 3.89
CA LEU A 74 -4.82 -8.03 5.08
C LEU A 74 -3.48 -7.39 5.44
N ALA A 75 -2.59 -7.18 4.45
CA ALA A 75 -1.32 -6.49 4.63
C ALA A 75 -1.51 -5.08 5.20
N ASP A 76 -2.38 -4.30 4.56
CA ASP A 76 -2.69 -2.93 4.97
C ASP A 76 -3.27 -2.88 6.39
N SER A 77 -4.03 -3.89 6.80
CA SER A 77 -4.60 -3.97 8.17
C SER A 77 -3.51 -4.24 9.22
N TYR A 78 -2.53 -5.09 8.93
CA TYR A 78 -1.39 -5.32 9.82
C TYR A 78 -0.49 -4.09 9.93
N ILE A 79 -0.08 -3.52 8.78
CA ILE A 79 0.80 -2.36 8.71
C ILE A 79 0.14 -1.15 9.39
N ALA A 80 -1.13 -0.87 9.09
CA ALA A 80 -1.83 0.26 9.70
C ALA A 80 -2.01 0.09 11.22
N SER A 81 -2.22 -1.15 11.71
CA SER A 81 -2.30 -1.42 13.15
C SER A 81 -0.96 -1.13 13.86
N ALA A 82 0.19 -1.47 13.24
CA ALA A 82 1.51 -1.10 13.75
C ALA A 82 1.75 0.42 13.72
N VAL A 83 1.54 1.05 12.55
CA VAL A 83 1.80 2.48 12.33
C VAL A 83 0.92 3.36 13.22
N SER A 84 -0.32 2.95 13.51
CA SER A 84 -1.22 3.65 14.43
C SER A 84 -0.97 3.37 15.92
N GLY A 85 0.03 2.53 16.25
CA GLY A 85 0.37 2.17 17.62
C GLY A 85 -0.64 1.25 18.31
N ARG A 86 -1.58 0.66 17.57
CA ARG A 86 -2.57 -0.31 18.10
C ARG A 86 -1.95 -1.68 18.34
N SER A 87 -0.95 -2.04 17.53
CA SER A 87 -0.19 -3.27 17.67
C SER A 87 1.30 -2.98 17.79
N ARG A 88 2.03 -3.88 18.46
CA ARG A 88 3.49 -3.84 18.48
C ARG A 88 4.02 -4.17 17.08
N PRO A 89 4.86 -3.32 16.46
CA PRO A 89 5.36 -3.56 15.10
C PRO A 89 6.02 -4.93 14.94
N GLU A 90 6.83 -5.36 15.92
CA GLU A 90 7.55 -6.64 15.86
C GLU A 90 6.61 -7.86 15.81
N ALA A 91 5.37 -7.69 16.25
CA ALA A 91 4.37 -8.76 16.30
C ALA A 91 3.47 -8.82 15.07
N VAL A 92 3.45 -7.81 14.21
CA VAL A 92 2.49 -7.73 13.08
C VAL A 92 3.11 -7.34 11.74
N MET A 93 4.23 -6.63 11.72
CA MET A 93 4.87 -6.19 10.47
C MET A 93 5.32 -7.36 9.59
N PRO A 94 5.90 -8.47 10.13
CA PRO A 94 6.22 -9.65 9.33
C PRO A 94 5.01 -10.26 8.61
N GLN A 95 3.84 -10.28 9.27
CA GLN A 95 2.60 -10.76 8.65
C GLN A 95 2.08 -9.80 7.58
N GLY A 96 2.23 -8.49 7.82
CA GLY A 96 1.92 -7.45 6.83
C GLY A 96 2.74 -7.59 5.56
N GLU A 97 4.06 -7.71 5.70
CA GLU A 97 4.98 -7.91 4.57
C GLU A 97 4.68 -9.21 3.82
N ALA A 98 4.51 -10.33 4.53
CA ALA A 98 4.18 -11.61 3.92
C ALA A 98 2.87 -11.56 3.12
N ALA A 99 1.84 -10.91 3.65
CA ALA A 99 0.57 -10.73 2.94
C ALA A 99 0.71 -9.81 1.71
N ALA A 100 1.50 -8.73 1.81
CA ALA A 100 1.75 -7.83 0.69
C ALA A 100 2.47 -8.55 -0.46
N GLN A 101 3.53 -9.30 -0.14
CA GLN A 101 4.24 -10.12 -1.11
C GLN A 101 3.31 -11.18 -1.72
N LYS A 102 2.44 -11.79 -0.92
CA LYS A 102 1.48 -12.76 -1.44
C LYS A 102 0.50 -12.14 -2.44
N ALA A 103 0.01 -10.94 -2.16
CA ALA A 103 -0.85 -10.20 -3.08
C ALA A 103 -0.14 -9.95 -4.43
N LEU A 104 1.14 -9.55 -4.38
CA LEU A 104 1.96 -9.29 -5.56
C LEU A 104 2.24 -10.56 -6.38
N GLU A 105 2.55 -11.68 -5.71
CA GLU A 105 2.71 -12.98 -6.36
C GLU A 105 1.45 -13.41 -7.10
N LEU A 106 0.28 -13.21 -6.46
CA LEU A 106 -1.00 -13.59 -7.03
C LEU A 106 -1.36 -12.70 -8.21
N ASP A 107 -1.13 -11.39 -8.10
CA ASP A 107 -1.42 -10.43 -9.15
C ASP A 107 -0.49 -9.20 -9.17
N ALA A 108 0.61 -9.32 -9.91
CA ALA A 108 1.53 -8.21 -10.18
C ALA A 108 0.98 -7.08 -11.10
N SER A 109 -0.28 -7.15 -11.53
CA SER A 109 -0.96 -6.02 -12.18
C SER A 109 -1.91 -5.27 -11.25
N LEU A 110 -2.01 -5.69 -9.99
CA LEU A 110 -2.84 -5.04 -8.99
C LEU A 110 -2.09 -3.86 -8.35
N ALA A 111 -2.64 -2.65 -8.49
CA ALA A 111 -2.03 -1.44 -7.91
C ALA A 111 -1.98 -1.51 -6.37
N GLU A 112 -3.00 -2.08 -5.74
CA GLU A 112 -3.08 -2.31 -4.29
C GLU A 112 -1.94 -3.21 -3.79
N ALA A 113 -1.55 -4.24 -4.54
CA ALA A 113 -0.44 -5.11 -4.15
C ALA A 113 0.90 -4.35 -4.10
N HIS A 114 1.20 -3.59 -5.16
CA HIS A 114 2.38 -2.73 -5.20
C HIS A 114 2.37 -1.68 -4.09
N ASN A 115 1.21 -1.07 -3.79
CA ASN A 115 1.09 -0.11 -2.71
C ASN A 115 1.34 -0.74 -1.32
N SER A 116 0.81 -1.94 -1.05
CA SER A 116 1.05 -2.65 0.22
C SER A 116 2.52 -3.04 0.37
N VAL A 117 3.19 -3.48 -0.71
CA VAL A 117 4.63 -3.78 -0.68
C VAL A 117 5.44 -2.51 -0.44
N ALA A 118 5.11 -1.41 -1.11
CA ALA A 118 5.72 -0.11 -0.86
C ALA A 118 5.57 0.32 0.60
N ALA A 119 4.40 0.08 1.20
CA ALA A 119 4.14 0.41 2.60
C ALA A 119 5.00 -0.45 3.54
N ALA A 120 5.18 -1.74 3.25
CA ALA A 120 6.08 -2.60 4.01
C ALA A 120 7.54 -2.12 3.92
N TYR A 121 8.03 -1.78 2.72
CA TYR A 121 9.37 -1.23 2.56
C TYR A 121 9.55 0.10 3.30
N PHE A 122 8.54 0.97 3.25
CA PHE A 122 8.60 2.27 3.87
C PHE A 122 8.56 2.21 5.41
N PHE A 123 7.61 1.46 5.99
CA PHE A 123 7.35 1.47 7.43
C PHE A 123 8.10 0.38 8.21
N ASP A 124 8.49 -0.73 7.58
CA ASP A 124 9.18 -1.84 8.25
C ASP A 124 10.69 -1.84 7.93
N ARG A 125 11.02 -1.88 6.64
CA ARG A 125 12.41 -2.04 6.18
C ARG A 125 13.19 -0.73 6.16
N TRP A 126 12.49 0.40 6.19
CA TRP A 126 13.07 1.73 5.96
C TRP A 126 13.84 1.82 4.64
N ASP A 127 13.41 1.03 3.65
CA ASP A 127 13.97 1.02 2.30
C ASP A 127 13.15 1.94 1.40
N TRP A 128 13.53 3.21 1.38
CA TRP A 128 12.78 4.24 0.66
C TRP A 128 12.98 4.16 -0.86
N VAL A 129 14.07 3.54 -1.33
CA VAL A 129 14.32 3.34 -2.76
C VAL A 129 13.36 2.30 -3.32
N ASP A 130 13.26 1.15 -2.64
CA ASP A 130 12.33 0.10 -3.04
C ASP A 130 10.87 0.54 -2.83
N ALA A 131 10.58 1.30 -1.77
CA ALA A 131 9.26 1.90 -1.59
C ALA A 131 8.88 2.87 -2.73
N GLU A 132 9.83 3.62 -3.30
CA GLU A 132 9.56 4.55 -4.41
C GLU A 132 9.20 3.76 -5.66
N ARG A 133 10.00 2.75 -6.00
CA ARG A 133 9.75 1.89 -7.16
C ARG A 133 8.35 1.28 -7.10
N GLU A 134 7.99 0.68 -5.97
CA GLU A 134 6.71 0.00 -5.83
C GLU A 134 5.52 0.99 -5.78
N SER A 135 5.67 2.13 -5.09
CA SER A 135 4.60 3.15 -5.06
C SER A 135 4.43 3.86 -6.41
N ALA A 136 5.51 4.07 -7.17
CA ALA A 136 5.44 4.55 -8.55
C ALA A 136 4.69 3.54 -9.43
N ARG A 137 4.99 2.24 -9.29
CA ARG A 137 4.31 1.19 -10.05
C ARG A 137 2.81 1.12 -9.73
N ALA A 138 2.42 1.30 -8.47
CA ALA A 138 1.02 1.38 -8.08
C ALA A 138 0.28 2.54 -8.79
N VAL A 139 0.91 3.72 -8.87
CA VAL A 139 0.37 4.89 -9.59
C VAL A 139 0.30 4.67 -11.10
N GLU A 140 1.28 3.99 -11.69
CA GLU A 140 1.25 3.63 -13.11
C GLU A 140 0.08 2.70 -13.45
N LEU A 141 -0.14 1.68 -12.62
CA LEU A 141 -1.20 0.69 -12.81
C LEU A 141 -2.60 1.29 -12.57
N ASN A 142 -2.72 2.18 -11.58
CA ASN A 142 -3.95 2.90 -11.31
C ASN A 142 -3.66 4.38 -10.99
N PRO A 143 -3.69 5.26 -12.02
CA PRO A 143 -3.45 6.70 -11.84
C PRO A 143 -4.43 7.39 -10.88
N GLY A 144 -5.60 6.80 -10.65
CA GLY A 144 -6.62 7.31 -9.72
C GLY A 144 -6.51 6.79 -8.29
N PHE A 145 -5.49 5.99 -7.97
CA PHE A 145 -5.37 5.38 -6.65
C PHE A 145 -4.82 6.37 -5.61
N ALA A 146 -5.73 6.99 -4.86
CA ALA A 146 -5.41 8.05 -3.91
C ALA A 146 -4.42 7.61 -2.82
N GLU A 147 -4.55 6.38 -2.31
CA GLU A 147 -3.69 5.83 -1.28
C GLU A 147 -2.24 5.68 -1.77
N ALA A 148 -2.04 5.30 -3.03
CA ALA A 148 -0.71 5.20 -3.65
C ALA A 148 -0.06 6.56 -3.85
N HIS A 149 -0.81 7.58 -4.29
CA HIS A 149 -0.29 8.95 -4.36
C HIS A 149 0.13 9.47 -2.99
N ARG A 150 -0.69 9.23 -1.96
CA ARG A 150 -0.37 9.63 -0.59
C ARG A 150 0.90 8.94 -0.09
N LEU A 151 1.00 7.61 -0.25
CA LEU A 151 2.18 6.86 0.17
C LEU A 151 3.43 7.35 -0.56
N ARG A 152 3.36 7.47 -1.89
CA ARG A 152 4.47 7.95 -2.72
C ARG A 152 4.94 9.34 -2.30
N SER A 153 4.03 10.23 -1.91
CA SER A 153 4.40 11.55 -1.38
C SER A 153 5.25 11.46 -0.11
N TYR A 154 4.97 10.53 0.81
CA TYR A 154 5.81 10.32 2.00
C TYR A 154 7.17 9.73 1.64
N VAL A 155 7.19 8.80 0.69
CA VAL A 155 8.43 8.17 0.21
C VAL A 155 9.35 9.22 -0.42
N LEU A 156 8.83 10.03 -1.34
CA LEU A 156 9.61 11.09 -2.01
C LEU A 156 10.12 12.14 -1.02
N GLY A 157 9.31 12.52 -0.03
CA GLY A 157 9.75 13.41 1.04
C GLY A 157 10.92 12.84 1.84
N SER A 158 10.90 11.53 2.12
CA SER A 158 11.95 10.85 2.87
C SER A 158 13.25 10.73 2.06
N LEU A 159 13.14 10.43 0.75
CA LEU A 159 14.29 10.41 -0.16
C LEU A 159 14.95 11.78 -0.31
N ASN A 160 14.16 12.84 -0.49
CA ASN A 160 14.71 14.20 -0.60
C ASN A 160 15.47 14.62 0.66
N HIS A 161 14.96 14.27 1.85
CA HIS A 161 15.68 14.53 3.10
C HIS A 161 16.98 13.73 3.25
N MET A 162 17.10 12.53 2.65
CA MET A 162 18.39 11.82 2.61
C MET A 162 19.41 12.57 1.78
N ASP A 163 19.02 13.03 0.59
CA ASP A 163 19.90 13.76 -0.31
C ASP A 163 20.41 15.04 0.36
N GLU A 164 19.54 15.78 1.06
CA GLU A 164 19.92 16.93 1.87
C GLU A 164 20.88 16.57 3.02
N ALA A 165 20.60 15.49 3.75
CA ALA A 165 21.46 15.05 4.86
C ALA A 165 22.87 14.62 4.39
N LEU A 166 22.97 14.03 3.20
CA LEU A 166 24.25 13.63 2.58
C LEU A 166 25.04 14.82 2.01
N GLN A 167 24.34 15.87 1.57
CA GLN A 167 24.95 17.11 1.09
C GLN A 167 25.28 18.10 2.21
N ALA A 168 24.68 17.93 3.40
CA ALA A 168 24.98 18.76 4.55
C ALA A 168 26.49 18.64 4.90
N PRO A 169 27.22 19.77 5.03
CA PRO A 169 28.63 19.70 5.39
C PRO A 169 28.78 19.01 6.75
N THR A 170 29.55 17.92 6.80
CA THR A 170 29.91 17.16 8.02
C THR A 170 30.83 17.95 8.97
N GLY A 171 30.79 19.28 8.91
CA GLY A 171 31.66 20.20 9.61
C GLY A 171 31.17 20.53 11.03
N ARG A 172 31.74 19.80 11.99
CA ARG A 172 32.01 20.22 13.38
C ARG A 172 30.85 20.11 14.39
N VAL A 173 30.58 18.88 14.84
CA VAL A 173 30.14 18.66 16.23
C VAL A 173 31.38 18.80 17.11
N GLY A 174 31.71 20.04 17.50
CA GLY A 174 32.70 20.27 18.55
C GLY A 174 32.11 19.86 19.90
N PRO A 175 32.79 19.06 20.73
CA PRO A 175 32.35 18.86 22.10
C PRO A 175 32.75 20.10 22.91
N SER A 176 31.78 20.95 23.24
CA SER A 176 31.95 21.92 24.32
C SER A 176 30.64 22.10 25.07
N PHE A 177 30.22 21.04 25.75
CA PHE A 177 29.46 21.22 26.98
C PHE A 177 30.46 21.54 28.09
N THR A 178 30.77 22.81 28.28
CA THR A 178 31.32 23.30 29.56
C THR A 178 30.13 23.62 30.46
N PRO A 179 29.85 22.83 31.52
CA PRO A 179 28.90 23.26 32.52
C PRO A 179 29.51 24.48 33.24
N ALA A 180 28.87 25.63 33.10
CA ALA A 180 29.23 26.82 33.86
C ALA A 180 29.13 26.49 35.36
N GLY A 181 30.21 26.80 36.07
CA GLY A 181 30.47 26.38 37.43
C GLY A 181 29.36 26.74 38.42
N SER A 182 29.13 25.81 39.33
CA SER A 182 28.54 26.04 40.63
C SER A 182 29.41 27.01 41.42
N THR A 183 28.97 28.24 41.63
CA THR A 183 29.43 29.07 42.75
C THR A 183 28.33 29.13 43.80
N LEU A 184 28.40 28.19 44.73
CA LEU A 184 27.89 28.38 46.09
C LEU A 184 28.90 29.27 46.83
N ARG A 185 28.46 30.46 47.24
CA ARG A 185 28.76 31.08 48.54
C ARG A 185 27.86 32.29 48.74
#